data_AF-A0A6G0IZC4-F1
#
_entry.id   AF-A0A6G0IZC4-F1
#
_cell.length_a   1.000
_cell.length_b   1.000
_cell.length_c   1.000
_cell.angle_alpha   90.00
_cell.angle_beta   90.00
_cell.angle_gamma   90.00
#
_symmetry.space_group_name_H-M   'P 1'
#
loop_
_entity.id
_entity.type
_entity.pdbx_description
1 polymer ?
#
loop_
_entity_poly.entity_id
_entity_poly.type
_entity_poly.pdbx_seq_one_letter_code
_entity_poly.pdbx_strand_id
1 'polypeptide(L)'
;MEKVITLLQPFDQLTRAISSAEATAADVIPGVVSLTRLLAKTDESDKGVQTAKHTLLEAVCKRFDGVQTEPLYAIATMVDARYKDRYFDPDKKEGARNMLLKVVDEMASVGSDQQEEAAGASAGDPGWEDQDHPPKKARAGSLLDMYQEIITENDVTNPTTGDLALQVHAYLGEATIPKTACPFKYWSSTQIRFPALAQVARKYLTAPCTSIDSAPPASCSGCRRLEYWVTRYAFGLAGGRGRGHFSVQRSGRQTGTLLLVTPIKGPAALEAEVEMSELEHNSLLGRYLTKVTLFVSPYEF
;
A
#
# COMPACT_ATOMS: atom_id res chain seq x y z
N MET A 1 -31.81 -8.04 -13.04
CA MET A 1 -30.33 -8.01 -13.07
C MET A 1 -29.76 -6.66 -12.67
N GLU A 2 -30.32 -5.52 -13.11
CA GLU A 2 -29.82 -4.17 -12.78
C GLU A 2 -29.58 -3.93 -11.28
N LYS A 3 -30.50 -4.33 -10.40
CA LYS A 3 -30.33 -4.16 -8.94
C LYS A 3 -29.13 -4.90 -8.36
N VAL A 4 -28.77 -6.06 -8.92
CA VAL A 4 -27.60 -6.83 -8.47
C VAL A 4 -26.31 -6.14 -8.94
N ILE A 5 -26.32 -5.55 -10.14
CA ILE A 5 -25.19 -4.76 -10.65
C ILE A 5 -24.95 -3.56 -9.73
N THR A 6 -26.01 -2.83 -9.37
CA THR A 6 -25.93 -1.69 -8.44
C THR A 6 -25.44 -2.14 -7.06
N LEU A 7 -25.92 -3.28 -6.55
CA LEU A 7 -25.49 -3.83 -5.26
C LEU A 7 -24.00 -4.22 -5.24
N LEU A 8 -23.45 -4.68 -6.36
CA LEU A 8 -22.05 -5.09 -6.48
C LEU A 8 -21.10 -3.95 -6.85
N GLN A 9 -21.61 -2.82 -7.33
CA GLN A 9 -20.79 -1.66 -7.71
C GLN A 9 -19.81 -1.18 -6.61
N PRO A 10 -20.18 -1.13 -5.31
CA PRO A 10 -19.24 -0.79 -4.24
C PRO A 10 -18.04 -1.75 -4.15
N PHE A 11 -18.25 -3.05 -4.40
CA PHE A 11 -17.17 -4.03 -4.40
C PHE A 11 -16.20 -3.77 -5.55
N ASP A 12 -16.70 -3.53 -6.76
CA ASP A 12 -15.87 -3.18 -7.91
C ASP A 12 -15.08 -1.89 -7.67
N GLN A 13 -15.72 -0.85 -7.12
CA GLN A 13 -15.04 0.41 -6.75
C GLN A 13 -13.92 0.19 -5.73
N LEU A 14 -14.19 -0.58 -4.67
CA LEU A 14 -13.19 -0.88 -3.66
C LEU A 14 -12.05 -1.72 -4.25
N THR A 15 -12.35 -2.75 -5.04
CA THR A 15 -11.36 -3.58 -5.72
C THR A 15 -10.46 -2.74 -6.62
N ARG A 16 -11.02 -1.85 -7.44
CA ARG A 16 -10.23 -0.93 -8.28
C ARG A 16 -9.33 -0.02 -7.46
N ALA A 17 -9.84 0.52 -6.35
CA ALA A 17 -9.07 1.40 -5.48
C ALA A 17 -7.87 0.67 -4.86
N ILE A 18 -8.08 -0.53 -4.30
CA ILE A 18 -7.02 -1.32 -3.64
C ILE A 18 -6.07 -2.00 -4.63
N SER A 19 -6.48 -2.19 -5.88
CA SER A 19 -5.64 -2.69 -6.97
C SER A 19 -4.85 -1.59 -7.67
N SER A 20 -4.98 -0.33 -7.26
CA SER A 20 -4.20 0.76 -7.84
C SER A 20 -2.75 0.73 -7.36
N ALA A 21 -1.85 1.29 -8.18
CA ALA A 21 -0.45 1.45 -7.83
C ALA A 21 -0.18 2.38 -6.64
N GLU A 22 -1.17 3.18 -6.28
CA GLU A 22 -1.09 4.15 -5.17
C GLU A 22 -1.71 3.59 -3.89
N ALA A 23 -2.27 2.38 -3.93
CA ALA A 23 -2.92 1.74 -2.81
C ALA A 23 -1.89 1.14 -1.85
N THR A 24 -2.10 1.37 -0.56
CA THR A 24 -1.23 0.95 0.53
C THR A 24 -2.00 0.08 1.51
N ALA A 25 -1.31 -0.77 2.29
CA ALA A 25 -1.97 -1.57 3.33
C ALA A 25 -2.90 -0.76 4.28
N ALA A 26 -2.68 0.56 4.39
CA ALA A 26 -3.54 1.49 5.13
C ALA A 26 -4.96 1.67 4.54
N ASP A 27 -5.18 1.34 3.27
CA ASP A 27 -6.48 1.47 2.59
C ASP A 27 -7.45 0.32 2.93
N VAL A 28 -6.94 -0.78 3.53
CA VAL A 28 -7.71 -1.99 3.82
C VAL A 28 -8.76 -1.76 4.90
N ILE A 29 -8.38 -1.29 6.10
CA ILE A 29 -9.33 -1.06 7.19
C ILE A 29 -10.41 -0.04 6.79
N PRO A 30 -10.06 1.15 6.27
CA PRO A 30 -11.05 2.12 5.82
C PRO A 30 -11.98 1.56 4.74
N GLY A 31 -11.46 0.76 3.81
CA GLY A 31 -12.25 0.10 2.77
C GLY A 31 -13.25 -0.90 3.30
N VAL A 32 -12.81 -1.80 4.19
CA VAL A 32 -13.68 -2.81 4.82
C VAL A 32 -14.76 -2.12 5.66
N VAL A 33 -14.38 -1.17 6.51
CA VAL A 33 -15.33 -0.49 7.41
C VAL A 33 -16.37 0.31 6.63
N SER A 34 -15.95 1.04 5.59
CA SER A 34 -16.86 1.80 4.73
C SER A 34 -17.82 0.89 3.96
N LEU A 35 -17.33 -0.25 3.45
CA LEU A 35 -18.14 -1.24 2.75
C LEU A 35 -19.15 -1.92 3.69
N THR A 36 -18.71 -2.34 4.87
CA THR A 36 -19.58 -2.93 5.90
C THR A 36 -20.70 -1.96 6.29
N ARG A 37 -20.36 -0.69 6.53
CA ARG A 37 -21.34 0.34 6.88
C ARG A 37 -22.31 0.63 5.74
N LEU A 38 -21.84 0.62 4.49
CA LEU A 38 -22.71 0.76 3.32
C LEU A 38 -23.71 -0.40 3.19
N LEU A 39 -23.24 -1.64 3.37
CA LEU A 39 -24.07 -2.84 3.28
C LEU A 39 -25.07 -2.97 4.45
N ALA A 40 -24.74 -2.41 5.61
CA ALA A 40 -25.62 -2.40 6.77
C ALA A 40 -26.77 -1.38 6.65
N LYS A 41 -26.61 -0.29 5.88
CA LYS A 41 -27.70 0.67 5.62
C LYS A 41 -28.80 -0.01 4.80
N THR A 42 -30.05 0.10 5.22
CA THR A 42 -31.22 -0.40 4.47
C THR A 42 -31.99 0.76 3.85
N ASP A 43 -32.38 0.61 2.59
CA ASP A 43 -33.20 1.60 1.89
C ASP A 43 -34.22 0.94 0.94
N GLU A 44 -35.12 1.76 0.39
CA GLU A 44 -36.18 1.32 -0.52
C GLU A 44 -35.66 0.72 -1.84
N SER A 45 -34.44 1.08 -2.25
CA SER A 45 -33.80 0.56 -3.46
C SER A 45 -33.37 -0.91 -3.29
N ASP A 46 -33.18 -1.37 -2.05
CA ASP A 46 -32.85 -2.77 -1.71
C ASP A 46 -34.01 -3.75 -1.91
N LYS A 47 -35.22 -3.27 -2.20
CA LYS A 47 -36.40 -4.13 -2.43
C LYS A 47 -36.13 -5.15 -3.54
N GLY A 48 -36.14 -6.43 -3.21
CA GLY A 48 -35.86 -7.54 -4.12
C GLY A 48 -34.40 -8.03 -4.14
N VAL A 49 -33.50 -7.40 -3.38
CA VAL A 49 -32.10 -7.84 -3.20
C VAL A 49 -31.68 -7.92 -1.72
N GLN A 50 -32.61 -7.83 -0.77
CA GLN A 50 -32.29 -7.77 0.66
C GLN A 50 -31.52 -9.00 1.13
N THR A 51 -31.93 -10.20 0.71
CA THR A 51 -31.24 -11.44 1.07
C THR A 51 -29.80 -11.43 0.55
N ALA A 52 -29.57 -11.02 -0.70
CA ALA A 52 -28.24 -10.94 -1.28
C ALA A 52 -27.36 -9.92 -0.55
N LYS A 53 -27.91 -8.74 -0.22
CA LYS A 53 -27.21 -7.69 0.55
C LYS A 53 -26.84 -8.18 1.95
N HIS A 54 -27.74 -8.88 2.62
CA HIS A 54 -27.48 -9.47 3.94
C HIS A 54 -26.39 -10.54 3.87
N THR A 55 -26.46 -11.47 2.90
CA THR A 55 -25.42 -12.48 2.69
C THR A 55 -24.06 -11.85 2.36
N LEU A 56 -24.03 -10.77 1.58
CA LEU A 56 -22.81 -10.03 1.29
C LEU A 56 -22.23 -9.36 2.55
N LEU A 57 -23.08 -8.75 3.37
CA LEU A 57 -22.66 -8.16 4.65
C LEU A 57 -22.06 -9.22 5.58
N GLU A 58 -22.74 -10.35 5.77
CA GLU A 58 -22.23 -11.46 6.59
C GLU A 58 -20.90 -12.00 6.06
N ALA A 59 -20.77 -12.14 4.73
CA ALA A 59 -19.54 -12.60 4.10
C ALA A 59 -18.37 -11.62 4.31
N VAL A 60 -18.62 -10.31 4.22
CA VAL A 60 -17.60 -9.27 4.49
C VAL A 60 -17.18 -9.31 5.95
N CYS A 61 -18.15 -9.30 6.89
CA CYS A 61 -17.86 -9.37 8.33
C CYS A 61 -17.06 -10.63 8.68
N LYS A 62 -17.44 -11.80 8.13
CA LYS A 62 -16.73 -13.06 8.38
C LYS A 62 -15.32 -13.08 7.78
N ARG A 63 -15.15 -12.57 6.56
CA ARG A 63 -13.87 -12.62 5.84
C ARG A 63 -12.82 -11.69 6.45
N PHE A 64 -13.25 -10.54 6.95
CA PHE A 64 -12.37 -9.51 7.52
C PHE A 64 -12.50 -9.43 9.05
N ASP A 65 -12.95 -10.51 9.68
CA ASP A 65 -12.91 -10.61 11.13
C ASP A 65 -11.47 -10.46 11.62
N GLY A 66 -11.26 -9.66 12.65
CA GLY A 66 -9.93 -9.35 13.17
C GLY A 66 -9.04 -8.45 12.29
N VAL A 67 -9.53 -7.89 11.17
CA VAL A 67 -8.69 -7.04 10.30
C VAL A 67 -8.10 -5.82 11.02
N GLN A 68 -8.83 -5.26 12.00
CA GLN A 68 -8.39 -4.13 12.81
C GLN A 68 -7.37 -4.50 13.91
N THR A 69 -7.19 -5.80 14.18
CA THR A 69 -6.21 -6.32 15.15
C THR A 69 -4.96 -6.88 14.48
N GLU A 70 -4.96 -7.03 13.16
CA GLU A 70 -3.80 -7.48 12.38
C GLU A 70 -2.74 -6.37 12.33
N PRO A 71 -1.50 -6.60 12.83
CA PRO A 71 -0.51 -5.53 13.02
C PRO A 71 -0.18 -4.73 11.76
N LEU A 72 -0.07 -5.40 10.61
CA LEU A 72 0.24 -4.73 9.34
C LEU A 72 -0.81 -3.68 8.98
N TYR A 73 -2.08 -4.08 8.94
CA TYR A 73 -3.18 -3.19 8.57
C TYR A 73 -3.45 -2.14 9.64
N ALA A 74 -3.38 -2.53 10.91
CA ALA A 74 -3.61 -1.62 12.03
C ALA A 74 -2.59 -0.48 12.05
N ILE A 75 -1.30 -0.81 12.03
CA ILE A 75 -0.22 0.18 12.08
C ILE A 75 -0.23 1.04 10.81
N ALA A 76 -0.35 0.44 9.62
CA ALA A 76 -0.41 1.18 8.36
C ALA A 76 -1.55 2.20 8.34
N THR A 77 -2.75 1.80 8.78
CA THR A 77 -3.92 2.69 8.83
C THR A 77 -3.71 3.85 9.81
N MET A 78 -3.15 3.57 10.98
CA MET A 78 -2.90 4.60 11.99
C MET A 78 -1.87 5.65 11.53
N VAL A 79 -0.81 5.24 10.84
CA VAL A 79 0.22 6.17 10.34
C VAL A 79 -0.14 6.82 9.00
N ASP A 80 -1.28 6.48 8.40
CA ASP A 80 -1.79 7.20 7.25
C ASP A 80 -2.60 8.43 7.71
N ALA A 81 -2.09 9.62 7.41
CA ALA A 81 -2.71 10.88 7.82
C ALA A 81 -4.11 11.11 7.22
N ARG A 82 -4.51 10.34 6.20
CA ARG A 82 -5.88 10.33 5.65
C ARG A 82 -6.87 9.64 6.58
N TYR A 83 -6.40 8.70 7.42
CA TYR A 83 -7.25 7.76 8.14
C TYR A 83 -7.06 7.78 9.66
N LYS A 84 -5.81 7.70 10.11
CA LYS A 84 -5.45 7.68 11.53
C LYS A 84 -6.23 6.58 12.27
N ASP A 85 -6.85 6.92 13.41
CA ASP A 85 -7.65 6.00 14.20
C ASP A 85 -9.17 6.09 13.90
N ARG A 86 -9.58 6.86 12.87
CA ARG A 86 -11.01 7.16 12.61
C ARG A 86 -11.82 6.00 12.10
N TYR A 87 -11.17 4.95 11.61
CA TYR A 87 -11.82 3.76 11.06
C TYR A 87 -11.74 2.56 12.00
N PHE A 88 -11.32 2.75 13.24
CA PHE A 88 -11.26 1.68 14.23
C PHE A 88 -12.51 1.68 15.11
N ASP A 89 -12.97 0.48 15.44
CA ASP A 89 -14.01 0.27 16.43
C ASP A 89 -13.49 0.71 17.81
N PRO A 90 -14.33 1.32 18.67
CA PRO A 90 -13.88 1.87 19.95
C PRO A 90 -13.11 0.87 20.83
N ASP A 91 -13.50 -0.40 20.80
CA ASP A 91 -12.89 -1.51 21.53
C ASP A 91 -11.52 -1.94 20.94
N LYS A 92 -11.26 -1.65 19.67
CA LYS A 92 -10.03 -2.03 18.97
C LYS A 92 -9.01 -0.91 18.87
N LYS A 93 -9.45 0.35 19.02
CA LYS A 93 -8.59 1.56 18.98
C LYS A 93 -7.40 1.48 19.91
N GLU A 94 -7.62 1.11 21.17
CA GLU A 94 -6.57 1.08 22.17
C GLU A 94 -5.54 -0.03 21.88
N GLY A 95 -5.99 -1.20 21.41
CA GLY A 95 -5.10 -2.27 20.97
C GLY A 95 -4.22 -1.84 19.79
N ALA A 96 -4.79 -1.17 18.79
CA ALA A 96 -4.05 -0.63 17.65
C ALA A 96 -3.04 0.45 18.08
N ARG A 97 -3.43 1.37 18.97
CA ARG A 97 -2.53 2.38 19.55
C ARG A 97 -1.34 1.75 20.27
N ASN A 98 -1.57 0.71 21.06
CA ASN A 98 -0.49 -0.01 21.74
C ASN A 98 0.44 -0.76 20.77
N MET A 99 -0.07 -1.30 19.66
CA MET A 99 0.77 -1.86 18.60
C MET A 99 1.65 -0.79 17.94
N LEU A 100 1.09 0.38 17.62
CA LEU A 100 1.85 1.49 17.06
C LEU A 100 2.93 1.98 18.03
N LEU A 101 2.59 2.16 19.31
CA LEU A 101 3.54 2.63 20.33
C LEU A 101 4.76 1.75 20.45
N LYS A 102 4.58 0.42 20.46
CA LYS A 102 5.69 -0.54 20.50
C LYS A 102 6.64 -0.36 19.33
N VAL A 103 6.11 -0.21 18.11
CA VAL A 103 6.93 -0.06 16.91
C VAL A 103 7.61 1.31 16.86
N VAL A 104 6.95 2.38 17.33
CA VAL A 104 7.57 3.71 17.40
C VAL A 104 8.70 3.72 18.43
N ASP A 105 8.54 3.06 19.58
CA ASP A 105 9.57 2.90 20.61
C ASP A 105 10.79 2.12 20.08
N GLU A 106 10.54 0.99 19.40
CA GLU A 106 11.58 0.21 18.71
C GLU A 106 12.36 1.08 17.70
N MET A 107 11.67 1.88 16.88
CA MET A 107 12.30 2.75 15.88
C MET A 107 13.09 3.91 16.52
N ALA A 108 12.59 4.46 17.63
CA ALA A 108 13.28 5.52 18.36
C ALA A 108 14.60 5.01 18.99
N SER A 109 14.64 3.75 19.44
CA SER A 109 15.83 3.14 20.05
C SER A 109 16.99 2.89 19.06
N VAL A 110 16.70 2.80 17.75
CA VAL A 110 17.69 2.52 16.69
C VAL A 110 18.34 3.81 16.13
N GLY A 111 17.78 4.99 16.44
CA GLY A 111 18.12 6.26 15.78
C GLY A 111 19.28 7.08 16.38
N SER A 112 20.00 6.59 17.39
CA SER A 112 20.99 7.39 18.12
C SER A 112 22.40 7.48 17.49
N ASP A 113 22.70 6.79 16.38
CA ASP A 113 24.08 6.68 15.86
C ASP A 113 24.35 7.22 14.44
N GLN A 114 23.41 7.83 13.72
CA GLN A 114 23.70 8.37 12.37
C GLN A 114 23.02 9.73 12.09
N GLN A 115 23.76 10.80 12.33
CA GLN A 115 23.50 12.17 11.85
C GLN A 115 24.67 12.61 10.95
N GLU A 116 24.34 13.23 9.80
CA GLU A 116 25.15 13.91 8.75
C GLU A 116 24.88 13.29 7.36
N GLU A 117 24.53 13.99 6.27
CA GLU A 117 24.48 15.42 5.92
C GLU A 117 23.25 15.73 5.05
N ALA A 118 22.73 16.97 5.16
CA ALA A 118 21.91 17.59 4.13
C ALA A 118 22.53 18.94 3.75
N ALA A 119 23.06 19.04 2.53
CA ALA A 119 23.41 20.32 1.93
C ALA A 119 23.15 20.29 0.41
N GLY A 120 22.31 21.23 -0.05
CA GLY A 120 22.37 21.82 -1.39
C GLY A 120 21.47 21.22 -2.47
N ALA A 121 20.38 21.92 -2.80
CA ALA A 121 20.31 22.71 -4.04
C ALA A 121 18.89 23.26 -4.28
N SER A 122 18.82 24.57 -4.46
CA SER A 122 17.68 25.31 -5.00
C SER A 122 17.53 25.06 -6.50
N ALA A 123 16.29 24.93 -6.99
CA ALA A 123 15.91 25.33 -8.34
C ALA A 123 14.40 25.61 -8.36
N GLY A 124 14.04 26.75 -8.94
CA GLY A 124 12.70 27.34 -8.91
C GLY A 124 11.63 26.67 -9.77
N ASP A 125 10.45 27.24 -9.56
CA ASP A 125 9.11 27.10 -10.15
C ASP A 125 9.05 26.84 -11.68
N PRO A 126 7.97 26.26 -12.23
CA PRO A 126 6.76 27.05 -12.48
C PRO A 126 5.45 26.39 -12.01
N GLY A 127 4.58 27.21 -11.44
CA GLY A 127 3.23 26.88 -11.04
C GLY A 127 2.36 26.36 -12.19
N TRP A 128 1.46 25.45 -11.84
CA TRP A 128 0.31 25.07 -12.65
C TRP A 128 -0.92 25.26 -11.79
N GLU A 129 -1.61 26.37 -12.03
CA GLU A 129 -3.02 26.53 -11.68
C GLU A 129 -3.80 25.51 -12.53
N ASP A 130 -4.51 24.59 -11.89
CA ASP A 130 -5.55 23.83 -12.58
C ASP A 130 -6.89 24.19 -11.95
N GLN A 131 -7.69 24.89 -12.75
CA GLN A 131 -8.99 25.41 -12.39
C GLN A 131 -10.05 24.32 -12.52
N ASP A 132 -10.98 24.36 -11.58
CA ASP A 132 -12.17 23.52 -11.39
C ASP A 132 -12.86 22.97 -12.66
N HIS A 133 -13.21 21.69 -12.55
CA HIS A 133 -14.50 21.20 -13.05
C HIS A 133 -15.25 20.48 -11.91
N PRO A 134 -16.52 20.87 -11.63
CA PRO A 134 -17.29 20.26 -10.56
C PRO A 134 -17.70 18.83 -10.94
N PRO A 135 -17.47 17.81 -10.10
CA PRO A 135 -18.03 16.50 -10.37
C PRO A 135 -19.55 16.58 -10.19
N LYS A 136 -20.25 16.08 -11.22
CA LYS A 136 -21.70 15.92 -11.26
C LYS A 136 -22.19 15.30 -9.95
N LYS A 137 -23.24 15.90 -9.36
CA LYS A 137 -23.88 15.50 -8.10
C LYS A 137 -23.95 13.97 -7.96
N ALA A 138 -23.07 13.41 -7.13
CA ALA A 138 -23.18 12.04 -6.68
C ALA A 138 -24.35 11.94 -5.70
N ARG A 139 -25.20 10.95 -5.93
CA ARG A 139 -26.37 10.60 -5.13
C ARG A 139 -25.93 10.23 -3.71
N ALA A 140 -26.71 10.62 -2.70
CA ALA A 140 -26.50 10.19 -1.33
C ALA A 140 -26.43 8.65 -1.25
N GLY A 141 -25.30 8.12 -0.76
CA GLY A 141 -25.09 6.68 -0.56
C GLY A 141 -23.87 6.08 -1.28
N SER A 142 -22.90 6.89 -1.70
CA SER A 142 -21.64 6.41 -2.31
C SER A 142 -20.65 5.91 -1.25
N LEU A 143 -19.74 5.00 -1.62
CA LEU A 143 -18.61 4.61 -0.75
C LEU A 143 -17.77 5.81 -0.31
N LEU A 144 -17.62 6.83 -1.18
CA LEU A 144 -16.91 8.05 -0.83
C LEU A 144 -17.60 8.84 0.29
N ASP A 145 -18.94 8.87 0.26
CA ASP A 145 -19.73 9.51 1.32
C ASP A 145 -19.51 8.78 2.65
N MET A 146 -19.40 7.45 2.62
CA MET A 146 -19.14 6.65 3.82
C MET A 146 -17.76 6.94 4.44
N TYR A 147 -16.73 7.08 3.60
CA TYR A 147 -15.41 7.51 4.08
C TYR A 147 -15.50 8.86 4.81
N GLN A 148 -16.20 9.83 4.20
CA GLN A 148 -16.29 11.18 4.78
C GLN A 148 -17.09 11.22 6.09
N GLU A 149 -18.22 10.51 6.15
CA GLU A 149 -19.09 10.40 7.33
C GLU A 149 -18.32 9.84 8.55
N ILE A 150 -17.54 8.76 8.34
CA ILE A 150 -16.75 8.13 9.41
C ILE A 150 -15.69 9.08 9.99
N ILE A 151 -15.04 9.88 9.14
CA ILE A 151 -14.03 10.86 9.59
C ILE A 151 -14.69 11.92 10.47
N THR A 152 -15.84 12.44 10.05
CA THR A 152 -16.54 13.52 10.77
C THR A 152 -17.10 13.09 12.12
N GLU A 153 -17.52 11.83 12.26
CA GLU A 153 -18.13 11.33 13.51
C GLU A 153 -17.10 11.06 14.61
N ASN A 154 -15.85 10.75 14.24
CA ASN A 154 -14.84 10.26 15.17
C ASN A 154 -13.81 11.33 15.59
N ASP A 155 -14.13 12.60 15.43
CA ASP A 155 -13.21 13.73 15.70
C ASP A 155 -13.30 14.24 17.15
N VAL A 156 -12.85 13.43 18.13
CA VAL A 156 -12.63 13.84 19.54
C VAL A 156 -11.49 13.01 20.15
N THR A 157 -10.59 13.62 20.95
CA THR A 157 -9.48 12.91 21.64
C THR A 157 -9.34 13.28 23.14
N ASN A 158 -8.94 12.30 23.97
CA ASN A 158 -8.64 12.42 25.42
C ASN A 158 -7.14 12.18 25.69
N PRO A 159 -6.49 12.85 26.65
CA PRO A 159 -5.03 12.77 26.89
C PRO A 159 -4.58 11.63 27.82
N THR A 160 -3.40 11.03 27.55
CA THR A 160 -2.63 10.15 28.47
C THR A 160 -1.10 10.20 28.18
N THR A 161 -0.28 9.86 29.18
CA THR A 161 1.10 10.31 29.45
C THR A 161 2.25 9.43 28.90
N GLY A 162 3.34 10.11 28.48
CA GLY A 162 4.66 9.59 28.06
C GLY A 162 5.19 10.41 26.88
N ASP A 163 6.51 10.63 26.69
CA ASP A 163 6.98 11.54 25.61
C ASP A 163 6.63 11.04 24.20
N LEU A 164 6.94 9.77 23.90
CA LEU A 164 6.52 9.10 22.66
C LEU A 164 5.00 8.90 22.57
N ALA A 165 4.36 8.59 23.70
CA ALA A 165 2.90 8.44 23.77
C ALA A 165 2.16 9.75 23.46
N LEU A 166 2.69 10.88 23.92
CA LEU A 166 2.20 12.22 23.63
C LEU A 166 2.42 12.60 22.17
N GLN A 167 3.54 12.20 21.55
CA GLN A 167 3.77 12.42 20.11
C GLN A 167 2.77 11.63 19.26
N VAL A 168 2.56 10.34 19.57
CA VAL A 168 1.54 9.51 18.91
C VAL A 168 0.15 10.07 19.12
N HIS A 169 -0.17 10.47 20.34
CA HIS A 169 -1.44 11.10 20.67
C HIS A 169 -1.67 12.40 19.89
N ALA A 170 -0.68 13.30 19.88
CA ALA A 170 -0.74 14.57 19.17
C ALA A 170 -0.98 14.38 17.67
N TYR A 171 -0.23 13.46 17.04
CA TYR A 171 -0.41 13.13 15.62
C TYR A 171 -1.81 12.58 15.32
N LEU A 172 -2.32 11.64 16.14
CA LEU A 172 -3.65 11.06 15.97
C LEU A 172 -4.78 12.09 16.22
N GLY A 173 -4.51 13.12 17.03
CA GLY A 173 -5.42 14.23 17.31
C GLY A 173 -5.45 15.32 16.23
N GLU A 174 -4.45 15.39 15.34
CA GLU A 174 -4.48 16.35 14.23
C GLU A 174 -5.62 16.04 13.23
N ALA A 175 -6.07 17.05 12.50
CA ALA A 175 -7.02 16.86 11.40
C ALA A 175 -6.49 15.86 10.35
N THR A 176 -7.39 15.11 9.71
CA THR A 176 -7.03 14.25 8.59
C THR A 176 -6.81 15.07 7.32
N ILE A 177 -5.89 14.62 6.47
CA ILE A 177 -5.71 15.21 5.14
C ILE A 177 -6.74 14.63 4.16
N PRO A 178 -7.02 15.31 3.02
CA PRO A 178 -7.94 14.77 2.02
C PRO A 178 -7.54 13.37 1.53
N LYS A 179 -8.52 12.50 1.24
CA LYS A 179 -8.25 11.12 0.76
C LYS A 179 -7.43 11.08 -0.54
N THR A 180 -7.57 12.09 -1.38
CA THR A 180 -6.84 12.26 -2.65
C THR A 180 -5.42 12.79 -2.47
N ALA A 181 -5.06 13.25 -1.26
CA ALA A 181 -3.71 13.72 -0.97
C ALA A 181 -2.73 12.55 -0.81
N CYS A 182 -1.46 12.80 -1.10
CA CYS A 182 -0.41 11.79 -0.97
C CYS A 182 0.11 11.73 0.49
N PRO A 183 -0.03 10.59 1.20
CA PRO A 183 0.44 10.47 2.58
C PRO A 183 1.97 10.60 2.70
N PHE A 184 2.73 10.24 1.66
CA PHE A 184 4.19 10.42 1.65
C PHE A 184 4.61 11.90 1.64
N LYS A 185 3.83 12.76 0.97
CA LYS A 185 4.07 14.21 0.98
C LYS A 185 3.84 14.80 2.38
N TYR A 186 2.78 14.36 3.06
CA TYR A 186 2.54 14.75 4.46
C TYR A 186 3.71 14.35 5.37
N TRP A 187 4.20 13.11 5.27
CA TRP A 187 5.33 12.67 6.10
C TRP A 187 6.64 13.39 5.75
N SER A 188 6.85 13.78 4.50
CA SER A 188 8.03 14.57 4.10
C SER A 188 8.08 15.94 4.78
N SER A 189 6.93 16.61 4.97
CA SER A 189 6.86 17.90 5.68
C SER A 189 6.86 17.75 7.21
N THR A 190 6.30 16.66 7.74
CA THR A 190 6.02 16.50 9.17
C THR A 190 7.08 15.67 9.91
N GLN A 191 8.01 15.03 9.21
CA GLN A 191 9.06 14.18 9.80
C GLN A 191 9.94 14.87 10.85
N ILE A 192 10.12 16.19 10.81
CA ILE A 192 10.88 16.93 11.83
C ILE A 192 10.11 16.95 13.16
N ARG A 193 8.78 17.06 13.10
CA ARG A 193 7.90 17.08 14.28
C ARG A 193 7.70 15.69 14.89
N PHE A 194 7.66 14.67 14.04
CA PHE A 194 7.38 13.28 14.44
C PHE A 194 8.36 12.30 13.79
N PRO A 195 9.67 12.32 14.16
CA PRO A 195 10.71 11.58 13.43
C PRO A 195 10.55 10.05 13.50
N ALA A 196 10.22 9.50 14.68
CA ALA A 196 10.02 8.05 14.84
C ALA A 196 8.74 7.58 14.11
N LEU A 197 7.64 8.34 14.20
CA LEU A 197 6.42 8.05 13.44
C LEU A 197 6.64 8.13 11.92
N ALA A 198 7.45 9.07 11.44
CA ALA A 198 7.79 9.15 10.03
C ALA A 198 8.60 7.93 9.56
N GLN A 199 9.45 7.36 10.41
CA GLN A 199 10.12 6.08 10.12
C GLN A 199 9.12 4.93 10.02
N VAL A 200 8.18 4.83 10.96
CA VAL A 200 7.11 3.82 10.92
C VAL A 200 6.26 3.99 9.66
N ALA A 201 5.86 5.21 9.31
CA ALA A 201 5.09 5.49 8.11
C ALA A 201 5.81 5.04 6.84
N ARG A 202 7.11 5.29 6.72
CA ARG A 202 7.90 4.80 5.58
C ARG A 202 7.88 3.27 5.47
N LYS A 203 8.00 2.57 6.60
CA LYS A 203 7.98 1.09 6.63
C LYS A 203 6.60 0.51 6.29
N TYR A 204 5.53 1.07 6.84
CA TYR A 204 4.21 0.46 6.77
C TYR A 204 3.36 0.94 5.58
N LEU A 205 3.59 2.16 5.06
CA LEU A 205 2.85 2.65 3.88
C LEU A 205 3.43 2.14 2.55
N THR A 206 4.63 1.55 2.54
CA THR A 206 5.25 0.96 1.34
C THR A 206 4.90 -0.52 1.14
N ALA A 207 4.04 -1.08 2.02
CA ALA A 207 3.48 -2.41 1.85
C ALA A 207 2.29 -2.35 0.87
N PRO A 208 2.29 -3.13 -0.22
CA PRO A 208 1.18 -3.14 -1.17
C PRO A 208 -0.10 -3.72 -0.54
N CYS A 209 -1.26 -3.25 -0.99
CA CYS A 209 -2.58 -3.79 -0.60
C CYS A 209 -2.81 -5.24 -1.02
N THR A 210 -2.19 -5.65 -2.12
CA THR A 210 -2.46 -6.93 -2.80
C THR A 210 -1.14 -7.57 -3.23
N SER A 211 -1.13 -8.88 -3.44
CA SER A 211 0.02 -9.63 -3.98
C SER A 211 0.27 -9.38 -5.48
N ILE A 212 -0.40 -8.39 -6.09
CA ILE A 212 -0.28 -8.04 -7.50
C ILE A 212 0.60 -6.79 -7.61
N ASP A 213 1.79 -6.97 -8.20
CA ASP A 213 2.81 -5.93 -8.43
C ASP A 213 2.21 -4.70 -9.12
N SER A 214 2.38 -3.52 -8.53
CA SER A 214 2.18 -2.24 -9.20
C SER A 214 3.41 -1.38 -8.99
N ALA A 215 4.04 -0.92 -10.07
CA ALA A 215 5.19 -0.01 -10.01
C ALA A 215 4.80 1.31 -9.31
N PRO A 216 5.70 1.98 -8.56
CA PRO A 216 5.39 3.25 -7.93
C PRO A 216 4.99 4.31 -8.99
N PRO A 217 4.02 5.19 -8.69
CA PRO A 217 3.42 6.10 -9.67
C PRO A 217 4.41 7.14 -10.20
N ALA A 218 4.27 7.48 -11.47
CA ALA A 218 5.02 8.58 -12.12
C ALA A 218 4.71 9.96 -11.52
N SER A 219 3.60 10.16 -10.79
CA SER A 219 3.33 11.42 -10.05
C SER A 219 4.21 11.59 -8.80
N CYS A 220 4.79 10.49 -8.31
CA CYS A 220 5.84 10.44 -7.28
C CYS A 220 7.25 10.32 -7.88
N SER A 221 7.43 10.55 -9.19
CA SER A 221 8.76 10.56 -9.82
C SER A 221 9.66 11.72 -9.36
N GLY A 222 9.08 12.70 -8.65
CA GLY A 222 9.80 13.76 -7.93
C GLY A 222 10.30 13.36 -6.53
N CYS A 223 9.83 12.25 -5.95
CA CYS A 223 10.40 11.67 -4.73
C CYS A 223 11.70 10.94 -5.10
N ARG A 224 12.73 11.69 -5.48
CA ARG A 224 14.08 11.13 -5.59
C ARG A 224 14.51 10.65 -4.21
N ARG A 225 14.56 9.32 -4.08
CA ARG A 225 15.43 8.57 -3.17
C ARG A 225 15.14 8.73 -1.67
N LEU A 226 14.06 8.09 -1.22
CA LEU A 226 14.09 7.36 0.05
C LEU A 226 14.38 5.90 -0.29
N GLU A 227 15.60 5.62 -0.80
CA GLU A 227 16.16 4.29 -0.60
C GLU A 227 16.33 4.10 0.92
N TYR A 228 16.23 2.85 1.37
CA TYR A 228 16.58 2.28 2.67
C TYR A 228 15.39 1.59 3.37
N TRP A 229 15.63 0.33 3.75
CA TRP A 229 14.80 -0.58 4.57
C TRP A 229 13.66 -1.35 3.87
N VAL A 230 13.91 -1.84 2.66
CA VAL A 230 13.08 -2.85 2.00
C VAL A 230 13.98 -3.98 1.48
N THR A 231 13.67 -5.22 1.83
CA THR A 231 14.26 -6.43 1.21
C THR A 231 14.24 -6.28 -0.31
N ARG A 232 15.43 -6.20 -0.91
CA ARG A 232 15.64 -6.03 -2.36
C ARG A 232 15.96 -7.39 -2.96
N TYR A 233 15.26 -7.75 -4.04
CA TYR A 233 15.66 -8.86 -4.88
C TYR A 233 16.49 -8.34 -6.06
N ALA A 234 17.68 -8.92 -6.24
CA ALA A 234 18.52 -8.71 -7.40
C ALA A 234 18.49 -9.97 -8.27
N PHE A 235 18.40 -9.79 -9.58
CA PHE A 235 18.32 -10.88 -10.54
C PHE A 235 19.53 -10.85 -11.47
N GLY A 236 20.09 -12.02 -11.76
CA GLY A 236 21.26 -12.15 -12.61
C GLY A 236 21.29 -13.48 -13.36
N LEU A 237 22.15 -13.54 -14.37
CA LEU A 237 22.49 -14.79 -15.06
C LEU A 237 23.78 -15.33 -14.44
N ALA A 238 23.65 -16.41 -13.66
CA ALA A 238 24.78 -17.05 -13.01
C ALA A 238 25.61 -17.91 -13.98
N GLY A 239 24.97 -18.46 -15.04
CA GLY A 239 25.61 -19.49 -15.84
C GLY A 239 24.75 -20.05 -16.98
N GLY A 240 25.30 -21.05 -17.66
CA GLY A 240 24.60 -21.83 -18.69
C GLY A 240 25.13 -21.65 -20.12
N ARG A 241 24.90 -22.67 -20.96
CA ARG A 241 25.29 -22.67 -22.39
C ARG A 241 24.53 -21.61 -23.22
N GLY A 242 23.53 -20.93 -22.64
CA GLY A 242 22.74 -19.88 -23.26
C GLY A 242 23.06 -18.44 -22.86
N ARG A 243 24.16 -18.14 -22.13
CA ARG A 243 24.46 -16.79 -21.58
C ARG A 243 24.44 -15.62 -22.58
N GLY A 244 24.58 -15.86 -23.89
CA GLY A 244 24.47 -14.82 -24.94
C GLY A 244 23.10 -14.73 -25.62
N HIS A 245 22.19 -15.65 -25.30
CA HIS A 245 20.83 -15.68 -25.85
C HIS A 245 19.81 -15.09 -24.90
N PHE A 246 20.12 -15.04 -23.60
CA PHE A 246 19.19 -14.56 -22.59
C PHE A 246 19.67 -13.27 -21.94
N SER A 247 18.73 -12.41 -21.57
CA SER A 247 18.93 -11.36 -20.57
C SER A 247 17.93 -11.55 -19.44
N VAL A 248 18.29 -11.11 -18.23
CA VAL A 248 17.37 -11.10 -17.10
C VAL A 248 17.13 -9.65 -16.73
N GLN A 249 15.87 -9.26 -16.71
CA GLN A 249 15.44 -7.93 -16.32
C GLN A 249 14.48 -8.03 -15.14
N ARG A 250 14.61 -7.11 -14.19
CA ARG A 250 13.64 -6.99 -13.10
C ARG A 250 12.30 -6.49 -13.64
N SER A 251 11.22 -7.23 -13.37
CA SER A 251 9.85 -6.90 -13.78
C SER A 251 8.97 -6.42 -12.63
N GLY A 252 9.36 -6.67 -11.37
CA GLY A 252 8.62 -6.25 -10.18
C GLY A 252 9.49 -6.28 -8.91
N ARG A 253 8.90 -6.21 -7.71
CA ARG A 253 9.67 -6.15 -6.46
C ARG A 253 10.34 -7.48 -6.11
N GLN A 254 9.66 -8.58 -6.38
CA GLN A 254 10.15 -9.96 -6.16
C GLN A 254 10.16 -10.78 -7.46
N THR A 255 10.00 -10.15 -8.62
CA THR A 255 9.86 -10.84 -9.90
C THR A 255 10.92 -10.38 -10.92
N GLY A 256 11.48 -11.35 -11.63
CA GLY A 256 12.41 -11.16 -12.74
C GLY A 256 11.89 -11.85 -13.99
N THR A 257 12.09 -11.22 -15.14
CA THR A 257 11.74 -11.78 -16.45
C THR A 257 13.01 -12.23 -17.17
N LEU A 258 13.01 -13.47 -17.65
CA LEU A 258 14.02 -14.02 -18.54
C LEU A 258 13.60 -13.74 -19.99
N LEU A 259 14.38 -12.92 -20.69
CA LEU A 259 14.10 -12.52 -22.07
C LEU A 259 15.06 -13.24 -23.01
N LEU A 260 14.53 -13.78 -24.11
CA LEU A 260 15.34 -14.24 -25.22
C LEU A 260 15.71 -13.03 -26.10
N VAL A 261 16.98 -12.63 -26.10
CA VAL A 261 17.48 -11.43 -26.80
C VAL A 261 18.13 -11.74 -28.14
N THR A 262 18.57 -12.98 -28.35
CA THR A 262 19.21 -13.41 -29.59
C THR A 262 18.40 -14.56 -30.21
N PRO A 263 17.96 -14.46 -31.48
CA PRO A 263 17.19 -15.52 -32.11
C PRO A 263 17.98 -16.83 -32.18
N ILE A 264 17.28 -17.95 -32.08
CA ILE A 264 17.87 -19.30 -32.06
C ILE A 264 17.27 -20.09 -33.21
N LYS A 265 18.13 -20.65 -34.06
CA LYS A 265 17.69 -21.63 -35.07
C LYS A 265 17.59 -23.01 -34.44
N GLY A 266 16.47 -23.69 -34.65
CA GLY A 266 16.31 -25.06 -34.20
C GLY A 266 16.93 -26.09 -35.16
N PRO A 267 17.05 -27.35 -34.72
CA PRO A 267 16.76 -27.82 -33.37
C PRO A 267 17.89 -27.44 -32.38
N ALA A 268 17.53 -26.88 -31.23
CA ALA A 268 18.50 -26.49 -30.21
C ALA A 268 17.94 -26.69 -28.80
N ALA A 269 18.82 -27.01 -27.85
CA ALA A 269 18.51 -27.02 -26.42
C ALA A 269 19.46 -26.06 -25.72
N LEU A 270 18.90 -25.09 -25.00
CA LEU A 270 19.67 -24.08 -24.27
C LEU A 270 19.30 -24.12 -22.80
N GLU A 271 20.28 -23.79 -21.97
CA GLU A 271 20.13 -23.72 -20.54
C GLU A 271 20.52 -22.32 -20.05
N ALA A 272 19.68 -21.74 -19.20
CA ALA A 272 19.93 -20.51 -18.48
C ALA A 272 19.86 -20.78 -16.98
N GLU A 273 20.91 -20.42 -16.26
CA GLU A 273 20.92 -20.42 -14.80
C GLU A 273 20.62 -19.00 -14.32
N VAL A 274 19.43 -18.82 -13.76
CA VAL A 274 18.95 -17.55 -13.22
C VAL A 274 19.21 -17.54 -11.72
N GLU A 275 19.90 -16.51 -11.26
CA GLU A 275 20.13 -16.24 -9.85
C GLU A 275 19.20 -15.13 -9.38
N MET A 276 18.55 -15.36 -8.23
CA MET A 276 17.85 -14.35 -7.44
C MET A 276 18.58 -14.21 -6.10
N SER A 277 19.12 -13.03 -5.84
CA SER A 277 19.73 -12.65 -4.56
C SER A 277 18.75 -11.82 -3.74
N GLU A 278 18.47 -12.26 -2.52
CA GLU A 278 17.72 -11.50 -1.52
C GLU A 278 18.69 -10.67 -0.68
N LEU A 279 18.44 -9.36 -0.60
CA LEU A 279 19.33 -8.39 0.04
C LEU A 279 18.55 -7.59 1.08
N GLU A 280 19.09 -7.46 2.29
CA GLU A 280 18.61 -6.57 3.33
C GLU A 280 19.77 -5.66 3.76
N HIS A 281 19.59 -4.35 3.71
CA HIS A 281 20.67 -3.37 3.95
C HIS A 281 21.94 -3.63 3.13
N ASN A 282 21.76 -4.07 1.87
CA ASN A 282 22.84 -4.48 0.97
C ASN A 282 23.64 -5.71 1.45
N SER A 283 23.22 -6.33 2.54
CA SER A 283 23.69 -7.63 3.02
C SER A 283 22.89 -8.73 2.33
N LEU A 284 23.58 -9.72 1.81
CA LEU A 284 22.96 -10.87 1.17
C LEU A 284 22.33 -11.78 2.23
N LEU A 285 21.00 -11.91 2.21
CA LEU A 285 20.25 -12.83 3.06
C LEU A 285 20.20 -14.24 2.45
N GLY A 286 20.06 -14.32 1.13
CA GLY A 286 19.88 -15.59 0.45
C GLY A 286 20.14 -15.52 -1.04
N ARG A 287 20.51 -16.67 -1.62
CA ARG A 287 20.64 -16.86 -3.07
C ARG A 287 19.80 -18.04 -3.50
N TYR A 288 19.03 -17.84 -4.56
CA TYR A 288 18.18 -18.85 -5.16
C TYR A 288 18.62 -19.02 -6.61
N LEU A 289 19.02 -20.23 -6.97
CA LEU A 289 19.44 -20.58 -8.32
C LEU A 289 18.36 -21.43 -8.98
N THR A 290 17.88 -20.98 -10.13
CA THR A 290 16.87 -21.69 -10.93
C THR A 290 17.46 -21.99 -12.31
N LYS A 291 17.40 -23.27 -12.71
CA LYS A 291 17.82 -23.70 -14.03
C LYS A 291 16.60 -23.77 -14.96
N VAL A 292 16.65 -23.04 -16.07
CA VAL A 292 15.61 -23.01 -17.10
C VAL A 292 16.17 -23.65 -18.37
N THR A 293 15.46 -24.64 -18.91
CA THR A 293 15.82 -25.31 -20.17
C THR A 293 14.83 -24.93 -21.26
N LEU A 294 15.33 -24.36 -22.36
CA LEU A 294 14.57 -24.01 -23.55
C LEU A 294 14.85 -25.03 -24.66
N PHE A 295 13.79 -25.58 -25.25
CA PHE A 295 13.86 -26.44 -26.43
C PHE A 295 13.30 -25.70 -27.65
N VAL A 296 14.11 -25.60 -28.70
CA VAL A 296 13.75 -24.92 -29.95
C VAL A 296 13.49 -25.97 -31.02
N SER A 297 12.29 -25.91 -31.60
CA SER A 297 11.84 -26.81 -32.67
C SER A 297 12.67 -26.65 -33.95
N PRO A 298 12.94 -27.73 -34.70
CA PRO A 298 13.53 -27.64 -36.04
C PRO A 298 12.56 -27.05 -37.09
N TYR A 299 11.28 -26.91 -36.77
CA TYR A 299 10.24 -26.39 -37.67
C TYR A 299 9.91 -24.93 -37.33
N GLU A 300 9.80 -24.09 -38.36
CA GLU A 300 9.24 -22.75 -38.27
C GLU A 300 7.70 -22.88 -38.24
N PHE A 301 7.06 -22.46 -37.14
CA PHE A 301 5.61 -22.39 -36.98
C PHE A 301 5.15 -20.97 -36.70
#